data_AF-A0A7V0YYZ1-F1
#
_entry.id   AF-A0A7V0YYZ1-F1
#
_cell.length_a   1.000
_cell.length_b   1.000
_cell.length_c   1.000
_cell.angle_alpha   90.00
_cell.angle_beta   90.00
_cell.angle_gamma   90.00
#
_symmetry.space_group_name_H-M   'P 1'
#
loop_
_entity.id
_entity.type
_entity.pdbx_description
1 polymer ?
#
loop_
_entity_poly.entity_id
_entity_poly.type
_entity_poly.pdbx_seq_one_letter_code
_entity_poly.pdbx_strand_id
1 'polypeptide(L)'
;MNSHLLNLKEEILRIYQSNPKRAERLVEDYLEETLKDYSLSEKISLLEDLLRQFELPPSHEVRKEFPVDSKEFSRLFSLIFGERIAEIDFSSPQLLEKLAQSLNTIFDSLNEIIQVINQALFGKKPELETIRHIIGSQLEGDEGRDSLQNYLSRIKEAFLLAHKAFQEAAHIKMVEILKELHPDTFESEGTKGLRFGPFRKAELFERYREKFQSLKKWFDSGRFDEELLREFEKICQKRYPLNRR
;
A
#
# COMPACT_ATOMS: atom_id res chain seq x y z
N MET A 1 -47.37 4.32 29.56
CA MET A 1 -46.25 4.46 28.58
C MET A 1 -45.19 3.37 28.71
N ASN A 2 -44.83 2.88 29.91
CA ASN A 2 -43.75 1.89 30.08
C ASN A 2 -43.98 0.48 29.49
N SER A 3 -45.23 0.05 29.26
CA SER A 3 -45.52 -1.29 28.72
C SER A 3 -45.22 -1.41 27.20
N HIS A 4 -45.43 -0.32 26.45
CA HIS A 4 -45.22 -0.31 24.99
C HIS A 4 -43.72 -0.30 24.64
N LEU A 5 -42.91 0.38 25.45
CA LEU A 5 -41.46 0.41 25.29
C LEU A 5 -40.80 -0.94 25.65
N LEU A 6 -41.31 -1.65 26.67
CA LEU A 6 -40.84 -2.99 27.01
C LEU A 6 -41.10 -3.99 25.87
N ASN A 7 -42.30 -3.91 25.27
CA ASN A 7 -42.70 -4.79 24.18
C ASN A 7 -41.84 -4.55 22.91
N LEU A 8 -41.57 -3.28 22.59
CA LEU A 8 -40.65 -2.90 21.50
C LEU A 8 -39.24 -3.46 21.70
N LYS A 9 -38.70 -3.38 22.92
CA LYS A 9 -37.38 -3.91 23.26
C LYS A 9 -37.31 -5.43 23.09
N GLU A 10 -38.32 -6.15 23.57
CA GLU A 10 -38.40 -7.61 23.44
C GLU A 10 -38.49 -8.06 21.98
N GLU A 11 -39.25 -7.33 21.16
CA GLU A 11 -39.44 -7.68 19.75
C GLU A 11 -38.18 -7.37 18.92
N ILE A 12 -37.48 -6.26 19.19
CA ILE A 12 -36.16 -5.97 18.60
C ILE A 12 -35.14 -7.06 18.95
N LEU A 13 -35.13 -7.52 20.21
CA LEU A 13 -34.27 -8.62 20.63
C LEU A 13 -34.62 -9.94 19.93
N ARG A 14 -35.90 -10.22 19.68
CA ARG A 14 -36.35 -11.40 18.92
C ARG A 14 -35.95 -11.33 17.45
N ILE A 15 -36.07 -10.17 16.81
CA ILE A 15 -35.63 -9.95 15.42
C ILE A 15 -34.11 -10.17 15.32
N TYR A 16 -33.35 -9.62 16.25
CA TYR A 16 -31.90 -9.80 16.32
C TYR A 16 -31.48 -11.26 16.52
N GLN A 17 -32.15 -11.97 17.45
CA GLN A 17 -31.88 -13.39 17.72
C GLN A 17 -32.26 -14.30 16.55
N SER A 18 -33.30 -13.95 15.78
CA SER A 18 -33.79 -14.77 14.68
C SER A 18 -32.94 -14.66 13.42
N ASN A 19 -32.28 -13.52 13.17
CA ASN A 19 -31.43 -13.36 11.99
C ASN A 19 -30.32 -12.32 12.16
N PRO A 20 -29.20 -12.64 12.84
CA PRO A 20 -28.15 -11.68 13.18
C PRO A 20 -27.53 -10.96 11.97
N LYS A 21 -27.43 -11.65 10.81
CA LYS A 21 -26.81 -11.09 9.59
C LYS A 21 -27.69 -10.09 8.83
N ARG A 22 -29.00 -10.02 9.12
CA ARG A 22 -29.95 -9.08 8.52
C ARG A 22 -30.72 -8.26 9.56
N ALA A 23 -30.32 -8.38 10.83
CA ALA A 23 -31.04 -7.79 11.96
C ALA A 23 -31.14 -6.27 11.84
N GLU A 24 -30.10 -5.60 11.34
CA GLU A 24 -30.10 -4.15 11.17
C GLU A 24 -31.24 -3.67 10.27
N ARG A 25 -31.35 -4.20 9.05
CA ARG A 25 -32.44 -3.85 8.12
C ARG A 25 -33.82 -4.25 8.65
N LEU A 26 -33.93 -5.42 9.27
CA LEU A 26 -35.21 -5.91 9.80
C LEU A 26 -35.69 -5.10 11.01
N VAL A 27 -34.76 -4.59 11.82
CA VAL A 27 -35.08 -3.69 12.95
C VAL A 27 -35.44 -2.31 12.45
N GLU A 28 -34.75 -1.80 11.41
CA GLU A 28 -35.08 -0.53 10.76
C GLU A 28 -36.48 -0.57 10.14
N ASP A 29 -36.79 -1.59 9.33
CA ASP A 29 -38.11 -1.79 8.72
C ASP A 29 -39.22 -1.88 9.79
N TYR A 30 -38.96 -2.63 10.88
CA TYR A 30 -39.90 -2.77 11.99
C TYR A 30 -40.14 -1.46 12.75
N LEU A 31 -39.10 -0.67 12.98
CA LEU A 31 -39.20 0.64 13.63
C LEU A 31 -39.90 1.65 12.73
N GLU A 32 -39.66 1.63 11.42
CA GLU A 32 -40.36 2.49 10.46
C GLU A 32 -41.86 2.20 10.40
N GLU A 33 -42.25 0.92 10.38
CA GLU A 33 -43.67 0.54 10.40
C GLU A 33 -44.33 0.86 11.74
N THR A 34 -43.67 0.56 12.86
CA THR A 34 -44.25 0.73 14.19
C THR A 34 -44.34 2.21 14.61
N LEU A 35 -43.43 3.05 14.11
CA LEU A 35 -43.39 4.48 14.42
C LEU A 35 -44.06 5.33 13.33
N LYS A 36 -44.75 4.73 12.35
CA LYS A 36 -45.32 5.44 11.20
C LYS A 36 -46.28 6.57 11.58
N ASP A 37 -47.09 6.35 12.61
CA ASP A 37 -48.16 7.27 13.03
C ASP A 37 -47.71 8.29 14.09
N TYR A 38 -46.44 8.28 14.48
CA TYR A 38 -45.88 9.21 15.47
C TYR A 38 -45.32 10.47 14.80
N SER A 39 -45.42 11.62 15.49
CA SER A 39 -44.77 12.84 15.04
C SER A 39 -43.25 12.73 15.16
N LEU A 40 -42.49 13.49 14.36
CA LEU A 40 -41.02 13.50 14.38
C LEU A 40 -40.43 13.69 15.78
N SER A 41 -41.04 14.55 16.61
CA SER A 41 -40.60 14.79 17.99
C SER A 41 -40.85 13.59 18.90
N GLU A 42 -41.95 12.87 18.70
CA GLU A 42 -42.27 11.66 19.48
C GLU A 42 -41.41 10.47 19.05
N LYS A 43 -41.08 10.35 17.76
CA LYS A 43 -40.15 9.33 17.25
C LYS A 43 -38.77 9.49 17.89
N ILE A 44 -38.25 10.71 17.92
CA ILE A 44 -36.94 11.01 18.53
C ILE A 44 -36.98 10.68 20.03
N SER A 45 -38.00 11.15 20.76
CA SER A 45 -38.12 10.87 22.20
C SER A 45 -38.23 9.37 22.50
N LEU A 46 -38.98 8.61 21.69
CA LEU A 46 -39.13 7.17 21.86
C LEU A 46 -37.83 6.42 21.52
N LEU A 47 -37.10 6.83 20.50
CA LEU A 47 -35.81 6.24 20.13
C LEU A 47 -34.74 6.53 21.20
N GLU A 48 -34.71 7.74 21.75
CA GLU A 48 -33.81 8.08 22.87
C GLU A 48 -34.12 7.26 24.12
N ASP A 49 -35.41 7.08 24.46
CA ASP A 49 -35.81 6.23 25.60
C ASP A 49 -35.53 4.75 25.36
N LEU A 50 -35.63 4.28 24.13
CA LEU A 50 -35.31 2.91 23.74
C LEU A 50 -33.79 2.68 23.79
N LEU A 51 -32.98 3.62 23.30
CA LEU A 51 -31.52 3.62 23.44
C LEU A 51 -31.10 3.56 24.91
N ARG A 52 -31.72 4.37 25.77
CA ARG A 52 -31.49 4.33 27.23
C ARG A 52 -31.86 3.01 27.90
N GLN A 53 -32.74 2.21 27.29
CA GLN A 53 -33.07 0.87 27.80
C GLN A 53 -32.11 -0.21 27.30
N PHE A 54 -31.40 0.02 26.20
CA PHE A 54 -30.31 -0.83 25.73
C PHE A 54 -28.96 -0.46 26.36
N GLU A 55 -28.78 0.81 26.73
CA GLU A 55 -27.70 1.25 27.61
C GLU A 55 -27.98 0.76 29.03
N LEU A 56 -27.24 -0.27 29.47
CA LEU A 56 -27.27 -0.72 30.85
C LEU A 56 -26.96 0.45 31.80
N PRO A 57 -27.61 0.56 32.98
CA PRO A 57 -27.08 1.40 34.04
C PRO A 57 -25.66 0.94 34.40
N PRO A 58 -24.77 1.81 34.89
CA PRO A 58 -23.44 1.42 35.35
C PRO A 58 -23.58 0.69 36.69
N SER A 59 -24.14 -0.52 36.67
CA SER A 59 -24.07 -1.45 37.78
C SER A 59 -22.73 -2.16 37.69
N HIS A 60 -21.90 -1.94 38.71
CA HIS A 60 -20.85 -2.86 39.09
C HIS A 60 -21.36 -4.30 39.00
N GLU A 61 -20.98 -5.03 37.96
CA GLU A 61 -20.54 -6.41 38.04
C GLU A 61 -20.08 -6.90 36.67
N VAL A 62 -18.84 -7.41 36.71
CA VAL A 62 -18.29 -8.39 35.77
C VAL A 62 -18.35 -7.92 34.32
N ARG A 63 -17.25 -7.27 33.89
CA ARG A 63 -16.71 -7.55 32.56
C ARG A 63 -16.92 -9.04 32.36
N LYS A 64 -17.84 -9.43 31.47
CA LYS A 64 -17.63 -10.64 30.70
C LYS A 64 -16.31 -10.37 30.01
N GLU A 65 -15.21 -10.72 30.67
CA GLU A 65 -14.07 -11.27 29.99
C GLU A 65 -14.72 -12.24 29.01
N PHE A 66 -14.83 -11.80 27.76
CA PHE A 66 -14.71 -12.77 26.70
C PHE A 66 -13.46 -13.56 27.13
N PRO A 67 -13.56 -14.87 27.42
CA PRO A 67 -12.37 -15.68 27.45
C PRO A 67 -11.96 -15.75 25.98
N VAL A 68 -11.42 -14.63 25.49
CA VAL A 68 -10.52 -14.59 24.38
C VAL A 68 -9.42 -15.50 24.88
N ASP A 69 -9.46 -16.75 24.42
CA ASP A 69 -8.62 -17.81 24.96
C ASP A 69 -7.20 -17.27 24.89
N SER A 70 -6.62 -16.96 26.04
CA SER A 70 -5.34 -16.25 26.13
C SER A 70 -4.25 -17.04 25.41
N LYS A 71 -4.49 -18.35 25.22
CA LYS A 71 -3.72 -19.26 24.38
C LYS A 71 -3.76 -18.94 22.88
N GLU A 72 -4.91 -18.57 22.32
CA GLU A 72 -5.05 -18.23 20.90
C GLU A 72 -4.29 -16.94 20.58
N PHE A 73 -4.40 -15.94 21.45
CA PHE A 73 -3.62 -14.71 21.34
C PHE A 73 -2.14 -14.95 21.57
N SER A 74 -1.77 -15.70 22.62
CA SER A 74 -0.37 -16.11 22.86
C SER A 74 0.24 -16.82 21.64
N ARG A 75 -0.56 -17.66 20.95
CA ARG A 75 -0.14 -18.33 19.73
C ARG A 75 0.03 -17.36 18.57
N LEU A 76 -0.90 -16.42 18.39
CA LEU A 76 -0.85 -15.39 17.35
C LEU A 76 0.37 -14.46 17.52
N PHE A 77 0.62 -14.03 18.77
CA PHE A 77 1.81 -13.26 19.13
C PHE A 77 3.11 -14.05 18.95
N SER A 78 3.14 -15.33 19.36
CA SER A 78 4.31 -16.19 19.12
C SER A 78 4.58 -16.40 17.63
N LEU A 79 3.53 -16.48 16.80
CA LEU A 79 3.65 -16.60 15.35
C LEU A 79 4.15 -15.30 14.69
N ILE A 80 3.75 -14.14 15.18
CA ILE A 80 4.14 -12.83 14.61
C ILE A 80 5.55 -12.42 15.07
N PHE A 81 5.87 -12.63 16.34
CA PHE A 81 7.11 -12.12 16.95
C PHE A 81 8.22 -13.17 17.07
N GLY A 82 7.93 -14.45 16.80
CA GLY A 82 8.91 -15.54 16.78
C GLY A 82 9.48 -15.95 18.15
N GLU A 83 9.31 -15.11 19.18
CA GLU A 83 9.65 -15.41 20.56
C GLU A 83 8.44 -16.02 21.30
N ARG A 84 8.71 -17.05 22.12
CA ARG A 84 7.72 -17.57 23.07
C ARG A 84 7.56 -16.51 24.15
N ILE A 85 6.63 -15.59 23.94
CA ILE A 85 6.26 -14.59 24.92
C ILE A 85 5.64 -15.34 26.10
N ALA A 86 6.46 -15.66 27.09
CA ALA A 86 6.04 -16.31 28.32
C ALA A 86 5.19 -15.32 29.12
N GLU A 87 3.92 -15.67 29.33
CA GLU A 87 3.02 -15.10 30.34
C GLU A 87 3.06 -13.57 30.45
N ILE A 88 2.91 -12.86 29.33
CA ILE A 88 2.48 -11.46 29.41
C ILE A 88 0.98 -11.48 29.69
N ASP A 89 0.50 -10.66 30.61
CA ASP A 89 -0.93 -10.53 30.90
C ASP A 89 -1.67 -9.96 29.68
N PHE A 90 -2.08 -10.85 28.78
CA PHE A 90 -2.69 -10.56 27.48
C PHE A 90 -4.11 -9.97 27.60
N SER A 91 -4.62 -9.80 28.83
CA SER A 91 -5.88 -9.10 29.11
C SER A 91 -5.75 -7.58 29.06
N SER A 92 -4.53 -7.02 28.91
CA SER A 92 -4.38 -5.57 28.83
C SER A 92 -4.79 -5.03 27.44
N PRO A 93 -5.81 -4.14 27.36
CA PRO A 93 -6.20 -3.49 26.10
C PRO A 93 -5.04 -2.68 25.48
N GLN A 94 -4.06 -2.30 26.29
CA GLN A 94 -2.87 -1.54 25.89
C GLN A 94 -1.93 -2.34 24.96
N LEU A 95 -1.82 -3.66 25.13
CA LEU A 95 -0.97 -4.50 24.26
C LEU A 95 -1.60 -4.71 22.88
N LEU A 96 -2.91 -4.90 22.83
CA LEU A 96 -3.66 -4.96 21.57
C LEU A 96 -3.59 -3.63 20.84
N GLU A 97 -3.69 -2.52 21.56
CA GLU A 97 -3.56 -1.19 20.99
C GLU A 97 -2.16 -0.94 20.42
N LYS A 98 -1.09 -1.34 21.14
CA LYS A 98 0.29 -1.26 20.64
C LYS A 98 0.54 -2.17 19.43
N LEU A 99 -0.04 -3.38 19.42
CA LEU A 99 0.03 -4.27 18.26
C LEU A 99 -0.67 -3.65 17.05
N ALA A 100 -1.89 -3.14 17.25
CA ALA A 100 -2.66 -2.48 16.20
C ALA A 100 -1.91 -1.26 15.65
N GLN A 101 -1.31 -0.44 16.52
CA GLN A 101 -0.45 0.68 16.11
C GLN A 101 0.77 0.22 15.32
N SER A 102 1.44 -0.85 15.75
CA SER A 102 2.61 -1.40 15.05
C SER A 102 2.24 -1.94 13.66
N LEU A 103 1.13 -2.68 13.56
CA LEU A 103 0.61 -3.17 12.27
C LEU A 103 0.16 -2.03 11.35
N ASN A 104 -0.50 -1.00 11.90
CA ASN A 104 -0.87 0.20 11.15
C ASN A 104 0.38 0.88 10.58
N THR A 105 1.42 1.05 11.39
CA THR A 105 2.69 1.65 10.93
C THR A 105 3.29 0.83 9.80
N ILE A 106 3.33 -0.50 9.91
CA ILE A 106 3.85 -1.38 8.85
C ILE A 106 3.03 -1.26 7.57
N PHE A 107 1.69 -1.28 7.67
CA PHE A 107 0.82 -1.16 6.50
C PHE A 107 0.93 0.20 5.84
N ASP A 108 1.02 1.28 6.62
CA ASP A 108 1.17 2.64 6.13
C ASP A 108 2.53 2.82 5.43
N SER A 109 3.62 2.33 6.04
CA SER A 109 4.96 2.35 5.41
C SER A 109 5.00 1.52 4.12
N LEU A 110 4.35 0.35 4.09
CA LEU A 110 4.26 -0.45 2.86
C LEU A 110 3.46 0.29 1.78
N ASN A 111 2.32 0.90 2.12
CA ASN A 111 1.52 1.69 1.17
C ASN A 111 2.32 2.90 0.65
N GLU A 112 3.09 3.57 1.50
CA GLU A 112 3.94 4.72 1.11
C GLU A 112 5.03 4.29 0.12
N ILE A 113 5.75 3.21 0.41
CA ILE A 113 6.76 2.64 -0.49
C ILE A 113 6.14 2.33 -1.86
N ILE A 114 4.93 1.79 -1.88
CA ILE A 114 4.20 1.46 -3.11
C ILE A 114 3.79 2.72 -3.87
N GLN A 115 3.32 3.76 -3.20
CA GLN A 115 2.97 5.02 -3.85
C GLN A 115 4.21 5.65 -4.49
N VAL A 116 5.32 5.69 -3.76
CA VAL A 116 6.60 6.21 -4.27
C VAL A 116 7.06 5.43 -5.50
N ILE A 117 7.01 4.09 -5.45
CA ILE A 117 7.34 3.21 -6.58
C ILE A 117 6.45 3.52 -7.78
N ASN A 118 5.13 3.54 -7.62
CA ASN A 118 4.26 3.72 -8.78
C ASN A 118 4.35 5.12 -9.37
N GLN A 119 4.50 6.13 -8.52
CA GLN A 119 4.68 7.51 -8.94
C GLN A 119 6.02 7.71 -9.65
N ALA A 120 7.12 7.23 -9.07
CA ALA A 120 8.46 7.41 -9.61
C ALA A 120 8.77 6.51 -10.81
N LEU A 121 8.18 5.32 -10.90
CA LEU A 121 8.54 4.32 -11.93
C LEU A 121 7.56 4.25 -13.09
N PHE A 122 6.28 4.55 -12.84
CA PHE A 122 5.22 4.35 -13.83
C PHE A 122 4.47 5.64 -14.17
N GLY A 123 4.77 6.76 -13.50
CA GLY A 123 4.12 8.05 -13.75
C GLY A 123 2.61 8.04 -13.53
N LYS A 124 2.09 7.01 -12.84
CA LYS A 124 0.69 6.81 -12.53
C LYS A 124 0.49 6.99 -11.03
N LYS A 125 -0.59 7.66 -10.63
CA LYS A 125 -1.21 7.42 -9.33
C LYS A 125 -2.09 6.20 -9.53
N PRO A 126 -1.65 4.99 -9.19
CA PRO A 126 -2.57 3.88 -9.29
C PRO A 126 -3.62 4.06 -8.18
N GLU A 127 -4.87 3.77 -8.50
CA GLU A 127 -5.91 3.52 -7.49
C GLU A 127 -5.60 2.17 -6.84
N LEU A 128 -4.46 2.06 -6.15
CA LEU A 128 -4.18 0.87 -5.35
C LEU A 128 -5.02 0.96 -4.11
N GLU A 129 -5.91 -0.02 -3.97
CA GLU A 129 -6.57 -0.30 -2.71
C GLU A 129 -5.51 -0.47 -1.62
N THR A 130 -5.73 0.17 -0.48
CA THR A 130 -4.80 0.05 0.66
C THR A 130 -4.79 -1.39 1.17
N ILE A 131 -3.68 -1.83 1.76
CA ILE A 131 -3.60 -3.14 2.42
C ILE A 131 -4.77 -3.37 3.39
N ARG A 132 -5.24 -2.32 4.06
CA ARG A 132 -6.41 -2.36 4.98
C ARG A 132 -7.72 -2.69 4.26
N HIS A 133 -7.93 -2.10 3.08
CA HIS A 133 -9.10 -2.38 2.23
C HIS A 133 -9.07 -3.81 1.68
N ILE A 134 -7.89 -4.30 1.28
CA ILE A 134 -7.71 -5.68 0.81
C ILE A 134 -7.99 -6.69 1.92
N ILE A 135 -7.46 -6.46 3.12
CA ILE A 135 -7.73 -7.32 4.30
C ILE A 135 -9.21 -7.26 4.69
N GLY A 136 -9.84 -6.08 4.66
CA GLY A 136 -11.27 -5.91 4.94
C GLY A 136 -12.15 -6.72 3.99
N SER A 137 -11.89 -6.63 2.68
CA SER A 137 -12.67 -7.36 1.67
C SER A 137 -12.56 -8.89 1.80
N GLN A 138 -11.42 -9.41 2.24
CA GLN A 138 -11.22 -10.85 2.48
C GLN A 138 -11.93 -11.37 3.73
N LEU A 139 -12.07 -10.53 4.77
CA LEU A 139 -12.79 -10.88 6.00
C LEU A 139 -14.31 -10.85 5.82
N GLU A 140 -14.81 -10.01 4.91
CA GLU A 140 -16.24 -9.90 4.58
C GLU A 140 -16.75 -11.03 3.66
N GLY A 141 -15.87 -11.98 3.28
CA GLY A 141 -16.24 -13.14 2.49
C GLY A 141 -16.44 -12.85 1.00
N ASP A 142 -15.90 -11.72 0.51
CA ASP A 142 -15.92 -11.40 -0.92
C ASP A 142 -14.85 -12.25 -1.63
N GLU A 143 -15.26 -13.32 -2.31
CA GLU A 143 -14.38 -14.26 -3.03
C GLU A 143 -13.64 -13.61 -4.23
N GLY A 144 -13.78 -12.29 -4.42
CA GLY A 144 -13.45 -11.61 -5.67
C GLY A 144 -12.25 -10.67 -5.68
N ARG A 145 -11.52 -10.43 -4.58
CA ARG A 145 -10.42 -9.45 -4.57
C ARG A 145 -9.08 -10.03 -4.16
N ASP A 146 -8.05 -9.60 -4.90
CA ASP A 146 -6.65 -10.01 -4.82
C ASP A 146 -6.24 -10.35 -3.38
N SER A 147 -5.67 -11.55 -3.18
CA SER A 147 -5.15 -11.94 -1.86
C SER A 147 -4.06 -10.96 -1.40
N LEU A 148 -3.87 -10.77 -0.09
CA LEU A 148 -2.74 -9.96 0.42
C LEU A 148 -1.40 -10.50 -0.14
N GLN A 149 -1.31 -11.81 -0.31
CA GLN A 149 -0.17 -12.48 -0.92
C GLN A 149 0.04 -12.06 -2.39
N ASN A 150 -1.03 -11.98 -3.19
CA ASN A 150 -0.95 -11.49 -4.57
C ASN A 150 -0.52 -10.03 -4.61
N TYR A 151 -1.06 -9.20 -3.71
CA TYR A 151 -0.66 -7.80 -3.58
C TYR A 151 0.84 -7.67 -3.26
N LEU A 152 1.34 -8.40 -2.25
CA LEU A 152 2.76 -8.43 -1.91
C LEU A 152 3.64 -8.99 -3.04
N SER A 153 3.16 -9.97 -3.80
CA SER A 153 3.88 -10.49 -4.99
C SER A 153 4.04 -9.41 -6.05
N ARG A 154 2.98 -8.63 -6.33
CA ARG A 154 3.04 -7.52 -7.29
C ARG A 154 4.05 -6.45 -6.87
N ILE A 155 4.17 -6.17 -5.57
CA ILE A 155 5.19 -5.25 -5.04
C ILE A 155 6.58 -5.79 -5.33
N LYS A 156 6.83 -7.06 -4.98
CA LYS A 156 8.14 -7.70 -5.19
C LYS A 156 8.53 -7.71 -6.67
N GLU A 157 7.57 -8.01 -7.54
CA GLU A 157 7.77 -7.99 -9.00
C GLU A 157 8.08 -6.57 -9.51
N ALA A 158 7.36 -5.55 -9.04
CA ALA A 158 7.62 -4.16 -9.41
C ALA A 158 9.03 -3.71 -8.99
N PHE A 159 9.47 -4.05 -7.77
CA PHE A 159 10.83 -3.77 -7.32
C PHE A 159 11.90 -4.46 -8.16
N LEU A 160 11.71 -5.76 -8.45
CA LEU A 160 12.66 -6.51 -9.25
C LEU A 160 12.74 -5.98 -10.68
N LEU A 161 11.59 -5.59 -11.24
CA LEU A 161 11.51 -4.97 -12.56
C LEU A 161 12.28 -3.65 -12.59
N ALA A 162 12.03 -2.77 -11.63
CA ALA A 162 12.71 -1.48 -11.50
C ALA A 162 14.22 -1.67 -11.35
N HIS A 163 14.67 -2.57 -10.47
CA HIS A 163 16.09 -2.84 -10.29
C HIS A 163 16.76 -3.28 -11.60
N LYS A 164 16.14 -4.21 -12.33
CA LYS A 164 16.66 -4.68 -13.63
C LYS A 164 16.63 -3.60 -14.71
N ALA A 165 15.57 -2.79 -14.75
CA ALA A 165 15.44 -1.70 -15.70
C ALA A 165 16.51 -0.62 -15.46
N PHE A 166 16.81 -0.31 -14.20
CA PHE A 166 17.86 0.63 -13.84
C PHE A 166 19.25 0.11 -14.26
N GLN A 167 19.55 -1.16 -13.99
CA GLN A 167 20.80 -1.79 -14.43
C GLN A 167 20.96 -1.72 -15.96
N GLU A 168 19.88 -1.96 -16.70
CA GLU A 168 19.89 -1.88 -18.16
C GLU A 168 20.08 -0.45 -18.66
N ALA A 169 19.37 0.53 -18.09
CA ALA A 169 19.52 1.95 -18.43
C ALA A 169 20.96 2.43 -18.19
N ALA A 170 21.53 2.10 -17.02
CA ALA A 170 22.90 2.43 -16.68
C ALA A 170 23.90 1.77 -17.64
N HIS A 171 23.66 0.50 -17.99
CA HIS A 171 24.50 -0.19 -18.97
C HIS A 171 24.45 0.47 -20.35
N ILE A 172 23.26 0.83 -20.85
CA ILE A 172 23.09 1.53 -22.13
C ILE A 172 23.86 2.85 -22.13
N LYS A 173 23.68 3.69 -21.10
CA LYS A 173 24.38 4.98 -21.00
C LYS A 173 25.89 4.83 -20.90
N MET A 174 26.37 3.82 -20.18
CA MET A 174 27.81 3.52 -20.12
C MET A 174 28.35 3.05 -21.47
N VAL A 175 27.62 2.21 -22.21
CA VAL A 175 28.01 1.79 -23.56
C VAL A 175 28.06 2.99 -24.52
N GLU A 176 27.12 3.92 -24.42
CA GLU A 176 27.15 5.18 -25.20
C GLU A 176 28.42 5.99 -24.92
N ILE A 177 28.75 6.21 -23.64
CA ILE A 177 29.97 6.93 -23.23
C ILE A 177 31.24 6.21 -23.72
N LEU A 178 31.32 4.89 -23.53
CA LEU A 178 32.48 4.11 -23.96
C LEU A 178 32.64 4.10 -25.48
N LYS A 179 31.53 4.11 -26.23
CA LYS A 179 31.56 4.22 -27.69
C LYS A 179 32.04 5.59 -28.16
N GLU A 180 31.60 6.67 -27.52
CA GLU A 180 32.10 8.03 -27.81
C GLU A 180 33.58 8.19 -27.48
N LEU A 181 34.08 7.49 -26.47
CA LEU A 181 35.48 7.51 -26.06
C LEU A 181 36.34 6.41 -26.70
N HIS A 182 35.77 5.60 -27.59
CA HIS A 182 36.50 4.51 -28.22
C HIS A 182 37.56 5.07 -29.19
N PRO A 183 38.82 4.57 -29.15
CA PRO A 183 39.90 5.04 -30.03
C PRO A 183 39.52 5.09 -31.52
N ASP A 184 38.85 4.04 -32.03
CA ASP A 184 38.42 3.93 -33.43
C ASP A 184 37.43 5.04 -33.85
N THR A 185 36.67 5.60 -32.91
CA THR A 185 35.77 6.74 -33.17
C THR A 185 36.57 7.97 -33.60
N PHE A 186 37.71 8.22 -32.95
CA PHE A 186 38.59 9.35 -33.29
C PHE A 186 39.41 9.11 -34.55
N GLU A 187 39.74 7.84 -34.85
CA GLU A 187 40.47 7.47 -36.05
C GLU A 187 39.62 7.57 -37.32
N SER A 188 38.32 7.29 -37.23
CA SER A 188 37.38 7.33 -38.35
C SER A 188 36.85 8.74 -38.68
N GLU A 189 36.79 9.64 -37.69
CA GLU A 189 36.48 11.07 -37.88
C GLU A 189 37.72 11.90 -38.33
N GLY A 190 38.86 11.24 -38.51
CA GLY A 190 40.11 11.82 -38.98
C GLY A 190 40.04 12.29 -40.44
N THR A 191 40.44 13.55 -40.66
CA THR A 191 40.56 14.19 -41.97
C THR A 191 41.34 13.30 -42.94
N LYS A 192 40.88 13.19 -44.19
CA LYS A 192 41.58 12.55 -45.35
C LYS A 192 42.88 13.29 -45.74
N GLY A 193 43.68 13.69 -44.76
CA GLY A 193 44.85 14.54 -44.91
C GLY A 193 46.11 13.83 -44.44
N LEU A 194 47.16 14.01 -45.23
CA LEU A 194 48.48 13.39 -45.21
C LEU A 194 49.33 13.68 -43.94
N ARG A 195 48.79 13.53 -42.72
CA ARG A 195 49.54 13.71 -41.46
C ARG A 195 50.01 12.35 -40.93
N PHE A 196 51.33 12.12 -41.00
CA PHE A 196 51.99 10.90 -40.51
C PHE A 196 52.82 11.18 -39.25
N GLY A 197 52.93 10.21 -38.35
CA GLY A 197 53.83 10.26 -37.20
C GLY A 197 53.33 11.06 -35.99
N PRO A 198 54.24 11.70 -35.20
CA PRO A 198 53.92 12.36 -33.92
C PRO A 198 52.79 13.40 -33.98
N PHE A 199 52.64 14.10 -35.11
CA PHE A 199 51.58 15.10 -35.32
C PHE A 199 50.19 14.49 -35.36
N ARG A 200 50.03 13.26 -35.89
CA ARG A 200 48.75 12.54 -35.88
C ARG A 200 48.36 12.11 -34.47
N LYS A 201 49.34 11.67 -33.67
CA LYS A 201 49.11 11.30 -32.27
C LYS A 201 48.69 12.50 -31.42
N ALA A 202 49.34 13.65 -31.60
CA ALA A 202 48.96 14.89 -30.92
C ALA A 202 47.53 15.33 -31.31
N GLU A 203 47.17 15.25 -32.59
CA GLU A 203 45.82 15.60 -33.05
C GLU A 203 44.73 14.66 -32.49
N LEU A 204 44.97 13.34 -32.49
CA LEU A 204 44.06 12.38 -31.88
C LEU A 204 43.92 12.60 -30.36
N PHE A 205 45.00 12.95 -29.68
CA PHE A 205 44.98 13.23 -28.25
C PHE A 205 44.18 14.50 -27.92
N GLU A 206 44.35 15.59 -28.69
CA GLU A 206 43.55 16.80 -28.48
C GLU A 206 42.06 16.55 -28.74
N ARG A 207 41.72 15.79 -29.80
CA ARG A 207 40.32 15.39 -30.05
C ARG A 207 39.73 14.57 -28.89
N TYR A 208 40.49 13.61 -28.38
CA TYR A 208 40.08 12.86 -27.19
C TYR A 208 39.84 13.79 -26.00
N ARG A 209 40.77 14.73 -25.75
CA ARG A 209 40.68 15.68 -24.64
C ARG A 209 39.44 16.57 -24.75
N GLU A 210 39.16 17.08 -25.94
CA GLU A 210 37.97 17.88 -26.24
C GLU A 210 36.69 17.08 -25.96
N LYS A 211 36.60 15.83 -26.45
CA LYS A 211 35.45 14.98 -26.19
C LYS A 211 35.27 14.60 -24.73
N PHE A 212 36.35 14.24 -24.06
CA PHE A 212 36.33 13.98 -22.63
C PHE A 212 35.83 15.19 -21.84
N GLN A 213 36.31 16.40 -22.16
CA GLN A 213 35.85 17.63 -21.50
C GLN A 213 34.37 17.92 -21.78
N SER A 214 33.90 17.66 -23.00
CA SER A 214 32.48 17.78 -23.34
C SER A 214 31.61 16.83 -22.53
N LEU A 215 32.00 15.54 -22.46
CA LEU A 215 31.30 14.53 -21.67
C LEU A 215 31.33 14.86 -20.17
N LYS A 216 32.46 15.34 -19.66
CA LYS A 216 32.58 15.79 -18.28
C LYS A 216 31.64 16.95 -17.97
N LYS A 217 31.59 17.98 -18.82
CA LYS A 217 30.65 19.10 -18.65
C LYS A 217 29.19 18.65 -18.70
N TRP A 218 28.87 17.71 -19.59
CA TRP A 218 27.54 17.13 -19.67
C TRP A 218 27.19 16.35 -18.38
N PHE A 219 28.11 15.54 -17.86
CA PHE A 219 27.95 14.82 -16.59
C PHE A 219 27.78 15.79 -15.41
N ASP A 220 28.70 16.75 -15.25
CA ASP A 220 28.69 17.74 -14.17
C ASP A 220 27.44 18.65 -14.21
N SER A 221 26.77 18.75 -15.35
CA SER A 221 25.54 19.53 -15.52
C SER A 221 24.26 18.81 -15.03
N GLY A 222 24.35 17.56 -14.59
CA GLY A 222 23.20 16.75 -14.17
C GLY A 222 22.41 16.11 -15.31
N ARG A 223 22.75 16.41 -16.58
CA ARG A 223 22.10 15.81 -17.76
C ARG A 223 22.26 14.30 -17.85
N PHE A 224 23.36 13.76 -17.31
CA PHE A 224 23.53 12.30 -17.21
C PHE A 224 22.40 11.66 -16.41
N ASP A 225 22.08 12.23 -15.24
CA ASP A 225 21.04 11.69 -14.37
C ASP A 225 19.65 11.81 -15.02
N GLU A 226 19.37 12.95 -15.67
CA GLU A 226 18.12 13.16 -16.41
C GLU A 226 17.95 12.14 -17.56
N GLU A 227 18.99 11.93 -18.36
CA GLU A 227 18.96 10.99 -19.47
C GLU A 227 18.90 9.53 -19.00
N LEU A 228 19.60 9.20 -17.91
CA LEU A 228 19.56 7.89 -17.27
C LEU A 228 18.14 7.58 -16.76
N LEU A 229 17.54 8.51 -16.03
CA LEU A 229 16.18 8.38 -15.51
C LEU A 229 15.16 8.24 -16.64
N ARG A 230 15.31 9.01 -17.72
CA ARG A 230 14.41 8.91 -18.88
C ARG A 230 14.50 7.55 -19.57
N GLU A 231 15.71 7.02 -19.77
CA GLU A 231 15.87 5.70 -20.38
C GLU A 231 15.37 4.59 -19.44
N PHE A 232 15.61 4.75 -18.14
CA PHE A 232 15.06 3.89 -17.10
C PHE A 232 13.53 3.83 -17.12
N GLU A 233 12.84 4.97 -17.10
CA GLU A 233 11.38 5.06 -17.18
C GLU A 233 10.84 4.37 -18.44
N LYS A 234 11.50 4.60 -19.58
CA LYS A 234 11.14 3.97 -20.85
C LYS A 234 11.27 2.44 -20.81
N ILE A 235 12.30 1.91 -20.16
CA ILE A 235 12.48 0.46 -19.98
C ILE A 235 11.41 -0.10 -19.03
N CYS A 236 11.14 0.58 -17.92
CA CYS A 236 10.07 0.23 -16.99
C CYS A 236 8.71 0.16 -17.70
N GLN A 237 8.35 1.18 -18.48
CA GLN A 237 7.11 1.23 -19.26
C GLN A 237 7.02 0.12 -20.31
N LYS A 238 8.14 -0.22 -20.97
CA LYS A 238 8.19 -1.29 -21.97
C LYS A 238 8.00 -2.68 -21.37
N ARG A 239 8.54 -2.91 -20.17
CA ARG A 239 8.55 -4.23 -19.53
C ARG A 239 7.40 -4.46 -18.56
N TYR A 240 6.70 -3.41 -18.13
CA TYR A 240 5.49 -3.56 -17.34
C TYR A 240 4.35 -4.05 -18.26
N PRO A 241 3.78 -5.24 -18.03
CA PRO A 241 2.60 -5.65 -18.79
C PRO A 241 1.48 -4.66 -18.46
N LEU A 242 1.01 -3.94 -19.47
CA LEU A 242 -0.37 -3.46 -19.46
C LEU A 242 -1.23 -4.70 -19.20
N ASN A 243 -1.74 -4.87 -17.98
CA ASN A 243 -2.90 -5.69 -17.74
C ASN A 243 -4.01 -5.11 -18.63
N ARG A 244 -4.07 -5.61 -19.86
CA ARG A 244 -5.16 -5.46 -20.80
C ARG A 244 -6.31 -6.23 -20.19
N ARG A 245 -7.23 -5.48 -19.58
CA ARG A 245 -8.63 -5.83 -19.30
C ARG A 245 -8.86 -6.99 -18.33
#